data_AF-A0A484ZND9-F1
#
_entry.id   AF-A0A484ZND9-F1
#
_cell.length_a   1.000
_cell.length_b   1.000
_cell.length_c   1.000
_cell.angle_alpha   90.00
_cell.angle_beta   90.00
_cell.angle_gamma   90.00
#
_symmetry.space_group_name_H-M   'P 1'
#
loop_
_entity.id
_entity.type
_entity.pdbx_description
1 polymer ?
#
loop_
_entity_poly.entity_id
_entity_poly.type
_entity_poly.pdbx_seq_one_letter_code
_entity_poly.pdbx_strand_id
1 'polypeptide(L)'
;MPWIGISVLTTWQHHFIDIVTGLFAGVLVSYVLPIASRWKWQPSKDPFARRLAGYYLLGSAMLTLCGWLFGGGYWLLLWPAMALLMVALGYVGLGSSIFQKSPSGRISPSARILLAPYQLGAWCSFLYFSAKNERVSEVVSGVLLGSYPRHHLLADAVLDMTSEWQKSRYAAPLSYQACPQMDLLAPDVEALERAVLALNQLKPAGGRIGPLCSGVISQCDRRGSLVD
;
A
#
# COMPACT_ATOMS: atom_id res chain seq x y z
N MET A 1 -39.63 -14.73 18.73
CA MET A 1 -39.77 -14.40 17.29
C MET A 1 -38.49 -13.80 16.64
N PRO A 2 -37.27 -14.40 16.72
CA PRO A 2 -36.15 -13.99 15.85
C PRO A 2 -35.99 -14.85 14.58
N TRP A 3 -36.64 -16.01 14.51
CA TRP A 3 -36.42 -17.01 13.45
C TRP A 3 -37.05 -16.69 12.09
N ILE A 4 -38.04 -15.79 12.06
CA ILE A 4 -38.73 -15.39 10.82
C ILE A 4 -37.82 -14.50 9.96
N GLY A 5 -36.99 -13.65 10.57
CA GLY A 5 -36.00 -12.83 9.85
C GLY A 5 -34.88 -13.67 9.22
N ILE A 6 -34.46 -14.75 9.89
CA ILE A 6 -33.46 -15.70 9.36
C ILE A 6 -34.01 -16.49 8.17
N SER A 7 -35.31 -16.84 8.20
CA SER A 7 -36.00 -17.51 7.08
C SER A 7 -36.08 -16.64 5.82
N VAL A 8 -36.39 -15.35 5.98
CA VAL A 8 -36.45 -14.40 4.85
C VAL A 8 -35.06 -14.08 4.30
N LEU A 9 -34.02 -13.99 5.15
CA LEU A 9 -32.63 -13.84 4.71
C LEU A 9 -32.11 -15.06 3.95
N THR A 10 -32.62 -16.26 4.27
CA THR A 10 -32.22 -17.51 3.59
C THR A 10 -32.95 -17.71 2.26
N THR A 11 -34.13 -17.12 2.05
CA THR A 11 -34.83 -17.15 0.75
C THR A 11 -34.29 -16.14 -0.27
N TRP A 12 -33.66 -15.06 0.17
CA TRP A 12 -33.11 -13.99 -0.69
C TRP A 12 -31.59 -14.11 -0.96
N GLN A 13 -30.97 -15.25 -0.64
CA GLN A 13 -29.51 -15.42 -0.66
C GLN A 13 -28.86 -15.23 -2.03
N HIS A 14 -29.52 -15.62 -3.12
CA HIS A 14 -28.95 -15.43 -4.47
C HIS A 14 -28.84 -13.94 -4.81
N HIS A 15 -29.89 -13.14 -4.59
CA HIS A 15 -29.83 -11.71 -4.86
C HIS A 15 -28.90 -10.93 -3.93
N PHE A 16 -28.74 -11.35 -2.67
CA PHE A 16 -27.77 -10.70 -1.78
C PHE A 16 -26.33 -10.91 -2.27
N ILE A 17 -25.99 -12.13 -2.69
CA ILE A 17 -24.70 -12.44 -3.28
C ILE A 17 -24.52 -11.64 -4.58
N ASP A 18 -25.54 -11.61 -5.44
CA ASP A 18 -25.49 -10.87 -6.72
C ASP A 18 -25.23 -9.37 -6.52
N ILE A 19 -25.85 -8.75 -5.52
CA ILE A 19 -25.63 -7.33 -5.19
C ILE A 19 -24.19 -7.10 -4.71
N VAL A 20 -23.68 -7.95 -3.82
CA VAL A 20 -22.31 -7.84 -3.30
C VAL A 20 -21.28 -8.10 -4.40
N THR A 21 -21.48 -9.14 -5.22
CA THR A 21 -20.61 -9.44 -6.36
C THR A 21 -20.70 -8.39 -7.44
N GLY A 22 -21.89 -7.81 -7.68
CA GLY A 22 -22.10 -6.72 -8.62
C GLY A 22 -21.38 -5.44 -8.18
N LEU A 23 -21.44 -5.10 -6.88
CA LEU A 23 -20.68 -4.00 -6.31
C LEU A 23 -19.17 -4.24 -6.46
N PHE A 24 -18.70 -5.46 -6.14
CA PHE A 24 -17.30 -5.81 -6.26
C PHE A 24 -16.81 -5.79 -7.71
N ALA A 25 -17.64 -6.27 -8.65
CA ALA A 25 -17.37 -6.17 -10.08
C ALA A 25 -17.29 -4.70 -10.54
N GLY A 26 -18.20 -3.84 -10.06
CA GLY A 26 -18.15 -2.40 -10.30
C GLY A 26 -16.86 -1.75 -9.76
N VAL A 27 -16.45 -2.12 -8.53
CA VAL A 27 -15.17 -1.71 -7.94
C VAL A 27 -13.99 -2.20 -8.78
N LEU A 28 -14.01 -3.44 -9.25
CA LEU A 28 -12.96 -4.02 -10.09
C LEU A 28 -12.86 -3.30 -11.44
N VAL A 29 -13.98 -3.04 -12.10
CA VAL A 29 -14.01 -2.29 -13.38
C VAL A 29 -13.49 -0.87 -13.17
N SER A 30 -13.95 -0.18 -12.12
CA SER A 30 -13.47 1.15 -11.74
C SER A 30 -11.98 1.15 -11.41
N TYR A 31 -11.46 0.06 -10.84
CA TYR A 31 -10.05 -0.11 -10.56
C TYR A 31 -9.23 -0.34 -11.84
N VAL A 32 -9.68 -1.21 -12.74
CA VAL A 32 -9.00 -1.51 -14.02
C VAL A 32 -8.98 -0.29 -14.94
N LEU A 33 -9.98 0.59 -14.86
CA LEU A 33 -10.07 1.83 -15.63
C LEU A 33 -9.85 3.07 -14.74
N PRO A 34 -8.60 3.34 -14.31
CA PRO A 34 -8.32 4.46 -13.44
C PRO A 34 -8.50 5.80 -14.17
N ILE A 35 -9.41 6.63 -13.66
CA ILE A 35 -9.68 7.97 -14.21
C ILE A 35 -8.55 8.96 -13.83
N ALA A 36 -7.97 8.81 -12.64
CA ALA A 36 -7.03 9.77 -12.06
C ALA A 36 -5.55 9.33 -12.12
N SER A 37 -5.27 8.09 -12.52
CA SER A 37 -3.90 7.55 -12.60
C SER A 37 -3.73 6.75 -13.89
N ARG A 38 -2.52 6.65 -14.40
CA ARG A 38 -2.22 5.86 -15.60
C ARG A 38 -1.48 4.60 -15.19
N TRP A 39 -1.89 3.47 -15.76
CA TRP A 39 -1.11 2.23 -15.67
C TRP A 39 0.26 2.46 -16.31
N LYS A 40 1.31 2.19 -15.54
CA LYS A 40 2.68 2.23 -16.03
C LYS A 40 3.18 0.81 -16.01
N TRP A 41 3.34 0.21 -17.18
CA TRP A 41 3.97 -1.10 -17.32
C TRP A 41 5.46 -0.91 -17.50
N GLN A 42 6.23 -1.24 -16.46
CA GLN A 42 7.68 -1.24 -16.48
C GLN A 42 8.13 -2.60 -15.91
N PRO A 43 8.36 -3.60 -16.77
CA PRO A 43 8.68 -4.95 -16.30
C PRO A 43 9.94 -4.91 -15.44
N SER A 44 9.82 -5.43 -14.22
CA SER A 44 10.93 -5.42 -13.27
C SER A 44 12.02 -6.37 -13.74
N LYS A 45 13.22 -5.83 -13.94
CA LYS A 45 14.40 -6.60 -14.36
C LYS A 45 15.06 -7.32 -13.18
N ASP A 46 14.70 -6.98 -11.95
CA ASP A 46 15.30 -7.55 -10.74
C ASP A 46 14.81 -8.99 -10.51
N PRO A 47 15.72 -9.99 -10.42
CA PRO A 47 15.34 -11.36 -10.03
C PRO A 47 14.67 -11.44 -8.66
N PHE A 48 14.99 -10.53 -7.72
CA PHE A 48 14.35 -10.50 -6.40
C PHE A 48 12.86 -10.13 -6.51
N ALA A 49 12.52 -9.12 -7.33
CA ALA A 49 11.14 -8.75 -7.59
C ALA A 49 10.33 -9.91 -8.19
N ARG A 50 10.91 -10.66 -9.13
CA ARG A 50 10.26 -11.85 -9.71
C ARG A 50 10.05 -12.97 -8.70
N ARG A 51 11.01 -13.19 -7.79
CA ARG A 51 10.87 -14.18 -6.72
C ARG A 51 9.75 -13.79 -5.76
N LEU A 52 9.68 -12.51 -5.39
CA LEU A 52 8.63 -11.99 -4.53
C LEU A 52 7.26 -12.08 -5.20
N ALA A 53 7.16 -11.72 -6.48
CA ALA A 53 5.96 -11.94 -7.28
C ALA A 53 5.53 -13.42 -7.27
N GLY A 54 6.48 -14.35 -7.37
CA GLY A 54 6.22 -15.79 -7.26
C GLY A 54 5.62 -16.20 -5.91
N TYR A 55 6.13 -15.66 -4.80
CA TYR A 55 5.57 -15.93 -3.46
C TYR A 55 4.15 -15.38 -3.30
N TYR A 56 3.90 -14.15 -3.77
CA TYR A 56 2.55 -13.58 -3.74
C TYR A 56 1.58 -14.32 -4.67
N LEU A 57 2.04 -14.76 -5.84
CA LEU A 57 1.25 -15.55 -6.78
C LEU A 57 0.92 -16.93 -6.21
N LEU A 58 1.87 -17.59 -5.55
CA LEU A 58 1.62 -18.87 -4.87
C LEU A 58 0.60 -18.69 -3.74
N GLY A 59 0.74 -17.65 -2.92
CA GLY A 59 -0.24 -17.32 -1.88
C GLY A 59 -1.63 -17.06 -2.45
N SER A 60 -1.73 -16.30 -3.56
CA SER A 60 -2.97 -16.08 -4.28
C SER A 60 -3.59 -17.39 -4.80
N ALA A 61 -2.78 -18.26 -5.41
CA ALA A 61 -3.23 -19.56 -5.90
C ALA A 61 -3.72 -20.47 -4.77
N MET A 62 -3.01 -20.52 -3.64
CA MET A 62 -3.42 -21.29 -2.47
C MET A 62 -4.74 -20.79 -1.88
N LEU A 63 -4.92 -19.48 -1.72
CA LEU A 63 -6.18 -18.92 -1.22
C LEU A 63 -7.34 -19.18 -2.18
N THR A 64 -7.09 -19.07 -3.50
CA THR A 64 -8.08 -19.38 -4.54
C THR A 64 -8.48 -20.85 -4.47
N LEU A 65 -7.49 -21.75 -4.37
CA LEU A 65 -7.72 -23.19 -4.26
C LEU A 65 -8.48 -23.55 -2.98
N CYS A 66 -8.14 -22.96 -1.84
CA CYS A 66 -8.88 -23.14 -0.59
C CYS A 66 -10.33 -22.64 -0.73
N GLY A 67 -10.54 -21.47 -1.34
CA GLY A 67 -11.88 -20.95 -1.61
C GLY A 67 -12.72 -21.90 -2.47
N TRP A 68 -12.09 -22.53 -3.47
CA TRP A 68 -12.73 -23.52 -4.34
C TRP A 68 -13.02 -24.85 -3.62
N LEU A 69 -12.05 -25.39 -2.88
CA LEU A 69 -12.14 -26.72 -2.25
C LEU A 69 -13.12 -26.75 -1.08
N PHE A 70 -13.12 -25.74 -0.22
CA PHE A 70 -13.96 -25.72 0.98
C PHE A 70 -15.39 -25.23 0.73
N GLY A 71 -15.63 -24.54 -0.41
CA GLY A 71 -16.96 -24.08 -0.82
C GLY A 71 -17.66 -23.19 0.21
N GLY A 72 -18.98 -23.00 0.10
CA GLY A 72 -19.75 -22.24 1.09
C GLY A 72 -19.23 -20.82 1.33
N GLY A 73 -19.07 -20.40 2.59
CA GLY A 73 -18.60 -19.06 2.97
C GLY A 73 -17.12 -18.76 2.63
N TYR A 74 -16.36 -19.74 2.16
CA TYR A 74 -14.96 -19.57 1.79
C TYR A 74 -14.76 -18.82 0.47
N TRP A 75 -15.82 -18.46 -0.26
CA TRP A 75 -15.76 -17.51 -1.38
C TRP A 75 -15.15 -16.16 -0.97
N LEU A 76 -15.23 -15.79 0.31
CA LEU A 76 -14.61 -14.58 0.84
C LEU A 76 -13.08 -14.61 0.71
N LEU A 77 -12.44 -15.78 0.62
CA LEU A 77 -10.99 -15.91 0.36
C LEU A 77 -10.58 -15.46 -1.05
N LEU A 78 -11.53 -15.36 -1.99
CA LEU A 78 -11.24 -14.83 -3.33
C LEU A 78 -10.84 -13.35 -3.28
N TRP A 79 -11.33 -12.60 -2.28
CA TRP A 79 -10.96 -11.20 -2.11
C TRP A 79 -9.47 -11.01 -1.73
N PRO A 80 -8.92 -11.64 -0.67
CA PRO A 80 -7.48 -11.59 -0.40
C PRO A 80 -6.67 -12.26 -1.50
N ALA A 81 -7.17 -13.32 -2.16
CA ALA A 81 -6.48 -13.92 -3.30
C ALA A 81 -6.28 -12.91 -4.45
N MET A 82 -7.33 -12.14 -4.79
CA MET A 82 -7.27 -11.08 -5.80
C MET A 82 -6.31 -9.96 -5.38
N ALA A 83 -6.32 -9.55 -4.12
CA ALA A 83 -5.39 -8.54 -3.62
C ALA A 83 -3.93 -8.98 -3.77
N LEU A 84 -3.60 -10.23 -3.42
CA LEU A 84 -2.24 -10.77 -3.59
C LEU A 84 -1.86 -10.90 -5.06
N LEU A 85 -2.81 -11.26 -5.93
CA LEU A 85 -2.58 -11.31 -7.38
C LEU A 85 -2.19 -9.93 -7.92
N MET A 86 -2.93 -8.88 -7.53
CA MET A 86 -2.62 -7.50 -7.93
C MET A 86 -1.26 -7.04 -7.41
N VAL A 87 -0.90 -7.39 -6.17
CA VAL A 87 0.43 -7.11 -5.60
C VAL A 87 1.53 -7.85 -6.36
N ALA A 88 1.31 -9.12 -6.73
CA ALA A 88 2.23 -9.87 -7.59
C ALA A 88 2.44 -9.17 -8.94
N LEU A 89 1.38 -8.68 -9.58
CA LEU A 89 1.47 -7.88 -10.81
C LEU A 89 2.22 -6.56 -10.60
N GLY A 90 2.08 -5.95 -9.41
CA GLY A 90 2.90 -4.83 -8.96
C GLY A 90 4.39 -5.15 -9.02
N TYR A 91 4.81 -6.26 -8.43
CA TYR A 91 6.22 -6.70 -8.44
C TYR A 91 6.71 -7.13 -9.83
N VAL A 92 5.84 -7.66 -10.70
CA VAL A 92 6.20 -8.05 -12.08
C VAL A 92 6.44 -6.83 -12.97
N GLY A 93 5.62 -5.78 -12.86
CA GLY A 93 5.82 -4.60 -13.69
C GLY A 93 4.85 -3.44 -13.57
N LEU A 94 3.72 -3.59 -12.86
CA LEU A 94 2.82 -2.44 -12.62
C LEU A 94 3.38 -1.49 -11.55
N GLY A 95 4.34 -1.93 -10.74
CA GLY A 95 4.98 -1.14 -9.70
C GLY A 95 3.98 -0.51 -8.74
N SER A 96 4.27 0.72 -8.30
CA SER A 96 3.39 1.47 -7.39
C SER A 96 2.09 1.97 -8.03
N SER A 97 1.89 1.79 -9.35
CA SER A 97 0.65 2.20 -10.02
C SER A 97 -0.57 1.38 -9.57
N ILE A 98 -0.36 0.16 -9.03
CA ILE A 98 -1.44 -0.67 -8.48
C ILE A 98 -2.19 0.02 -7.34
N PHE A 99 -1.52 0.89 -6.58
CA PHE A 99 -2.14 1.59 -5.45
C PHE A 99 -2.92 2.84 -5.89
N GLN A 100 -2.77 3.27 -7.14
CA GLN A 100 -3.45 4.45 -7.70
C GLN A 100 -3.34 5.69 -6.80
N LYS A 101 -2.16 5.87 -6.17
CA LYS A 101 -1.90 6.97 -5.25
C LYS A 101 -1.57 8.25 -6.02
N SER A 102 -2.31 9.31 -5.75
CA SER A 102 -2.09 10.66 -6.27
C SER A 102 -0.86 11.30 -5.60
N PRO A 103 -0.18 12.27 -6.25
CA PRO A 103 0.86 13.09 -5.61
C PRO A 103 0.41 13.81 -4.33
N SER A 104 -0.90 14.06 -4.20
CA SER A 104 -1.54 14.61 -2.99
C SER A 104 -1.72 13.59 -1.85
N GLY A 105 -1.35 12.33 -2.08
CA GLY A 105 -1.43 11.23 -1.10
C GLY A 105 -2.80 10.58 -0.99
N ARG A 106 -3.74 10.92 -1.87
CA ARG A 106 -5.06 10.27 -1.96
C ARG A 106 -4.95 8.98 -2.76
N ILE A 107 -5.54 7.90 -2.25
CA ILE A 107 -5.67 6.61 -2.96
C ILE A 107 -7.11 6.48 -3.47
N SER A 108 -7.28 5.94 -4.67
CA SER A 108 -8.60 5.64 -5.24
C SER A 108 -9.43 4.76 -4.30
N PRO A 109 -10.74 5.05 -4.07
CA PRO A 109 -11.60 4.21 -3.26
C PRO A 109 -11.63 2.76 -3.74
N SER A 110 -11.60 2.56 -5.06
CA SER A 110 -11.63 1.24 -5.69
C SER A 110 -10.37 0.44 -5.36
N ALA A 111 -9.19 1.08 -5.46
CA ALA A 111 -7.92 0.46 -5.10
C ALA A 111 -7.87 0.10 -3.61
N ARG A 112 -8.43 0.97 -2.75
CA ARG A 112 -8.50 0.72 -1.31
C ARG A 112 -9.38 -0.49 -0.98
N ILE A 113 -10.56 -0.60 -1.57
CA ILE A 113 -11.45 -1.74 -1.32
C ILE A 113 -10.81 -3.02 -1.86
N LEU A 114 -10.27 -3.00 -3.08
CA LEU A 114 -9.66 -4.18 -3.68
C LEU A 114 -8.44 -4.68 -2.90
N LEU A 115 -7.58 -3.76 -2.45
CA LEU A 115 -6.33 -4.07 -1.73
C LEU A 115 -6.50 -4.06 -0.20
N ALA A 116 -7.71 -3.85 0.33
CA ALA A 116 -7.97 -3.82 1.77
C ALA A 116 -7.40 -5.01 2.55
N PRO A 117 -7.57 -6.29 2.13
CA PRO A 117 -7.01 -7.40 2.88
C PRO A 117 -5.48 -7.40 2.90
N TYR A 118 -4.83 -6.97 1.81
CA TYR A 118 -3.38 -6.78 1.78
C TYR A 118 -2.96 -5.64 2.73
N GLN A 119 -3.64 -4.49 2.67
CA GLN A 119 -3.38 -3.35 3.54
C GLN A 119 -3.57 -3.72 5.01
N LEU A 120 -4.57 -4.54 5.37
CA LEU A 120 -4.71 -5.03 6.75
C LEU A 120 -3.49 -5.86 7.19
N GLY A 121 -2.98 -6.73 6.32
CA GLY A 121 -1.74 -7.47 6.57
C GLY A 121 -0.53 -6.55 6.77
N ALA A 122 -0.36 -5.57 5.87
CA ALA A 122 0.69 -4.55 5.97
C ALA A 122 0.56 -3.70 7.25
N TRP A 123 -0.67 -3.40 7.68
CA TRP A 123 -0.94 -2.68 8.93
C TRP A 123 -0.51 -3.50 10.15
N CYS A 124 -0.84 -4.79 10.19
CA CYS A 124 -0.41 -5.68 11.26
C CYS A 124 1.12 -5.77 11.33
N SER A 125 1.79 -5.91 10.17
CA SER A 125 3.24 -5.87 10.06
C SER A 125 3.79 -4.55 10.62
N PHE A 126 3.24 -3.43 10.17
CA PHE A 126 3.60 -2.09 10.64
C PHE A 126 3.45 -1.94 12.16
N LEU A 127 2.34 -2.39 12.75
CA LEU A 127 2.13 -2.33 14.20
C LEU A 127 3.20 -3.12 14.96
N TYR A 128 3.54 -4.30 14.46
CA TYR A 128 4.54 -5.17 15.07
C TYR A 128 5.94 -4.54 15.03
N PHE A 129 6.34 -3.98 13.88
CA PHE A 129 7.66 -3.34 13.72
C PHE A 129 7.73 -1.98 14.41
N SER A 130 6.67 -1.18 14.34
CA SER A 130 6.60 0.13 15.00
C SER A 130 6.63 0.03 16.54
N ALA A 131 6.31 -1.13 17.11
CA ALA A 131 6.46 -1.38 18.53
C ALA A 131 7.92 -1.64 18.94
N LYS A 132 8.78 -2.08 18.01
CA LYS A 132 10.16 -2.48 18.28
C LYS A 132 11.21 -1.43 17.91
N ASN A 133 10.90 -0.56 16.94
CA ASN A 133 11.86 0.41 16.42
C ASN A 133 11.62 1.83 16.96
N GLU A 134 12.69 2.61 17.03
CA GLU A 134 12.61 4.04 17.32
C GLU A 134 11.75 4.75 16.25
N ARG A 135 10.90 5.66 16.72
CA ARG A 135 9.79 6.20 15.91
C ARG A 135 10.25 7.22 14.87
N VAL A 136 11.33 7.95 15.20
CA VAL A 136 11.91 9.02 14.41
C VAL A 136 13.42 9.04 14.68
N SER A 137 14.22 9.02 13.63
CA SER A 137 15.68 9.13 13.69
C SER A 137 16.13 10.27 12.78
N GLU A 138 17.08 11.08 13.22
CA GLU A 138 17.67 12.14 12.40
C GLU A 138 18.77 11.54 11.52
N VAL A 139 18.61 11.62 10.21
CA VAL A 139 19.58 11.07 9.25
C VAL A 139 20.64 12.13 8.91
N VAL A 140 20.20 13.36 8.66
CA VAL A 140 21.05 14.53 8.44
C VAL A 140 20.35 15.74 9.04
N SER A 141 21.11 16.79 9.39
CA SER A 141 20.57 17.99 10.03
C SER A 141 19.30 18.51 9.35
N GLY A 142 18.17 18.37 10.04
CA GLY A 142 16.85 18.78 9.56
C GLY A 142 16.09 17.77 8.68
N VAL A 143 16.67 16.61 8.37
CA VAL A 143 15.98 15.51 7.69
C VAL A 143 15.79 14.40 8.69
N LEU A 144 14.55 14.28 9.14
CA LEU A 144 14.13 13.21 10.01
C LEU A 144 13.60 12.05 9.12
N LEU A 145 13.76 10.83 9.61
CA LEU A 145 13.25 9.61 8.99
C LEU A 145 12.37 8.94 10.04
N GLY A 146 11.16 8.56 9.64
CA GLY A 146 10.18 8.11 10.62
C GLY A 146 9.11 7.23 10.02
N SER A 147 8.40 6.57 10.92
CA SER A 147 7.27 5.71 10.60
C SER A 147 6.03 6.50 10.16
N TYR A 148 5.01 5.81 9.64
CA TYR A 148 3.74 6.42 9.25
C TYR A 148 3.15 7.24 10.41
N PRO A 149 2.78 8.53 10.19
CA PRO A 149 2.45 9.43 11.29
C PRO A 149 1.10 9.11 11.94
N ARG A 150 1.16 8.77 13.24
CA ARG A 150 0.00 8.48 14.11
C ARG A 150 -0.32 9.60 15.10
N HIS A 151 0.53 10.63 15.14
CA HIS A 151 0.42 11.79 16.02
C HIS A 151 0.79 13.04 15.24
N HIS A 152 0.52 14.21 15.82
CA HIS A 152 0.94 15.49 15.25
C HIS A 152 2.46 15.50 15.03
N LEU A 153 2.84 15.82 13.81
CA LEU A 153 4.23 15.96 13.41
C LEU A 153 4.67 17.37 13.79
N LEU A 154 5.84 17.50 14.42
CA LEU A 154 6.47 18.80 14.69
C LEU A 154 7.18 19.34 13.45
N ALA A 155 6.63 19.10 12.26
CA ALA A 155 7.30 19.23 10.98
C ALA A 155 6.68 20.30 10.11
N ASP A 156 7.47 20.91 9.23
CA ASP A 156 6.96 21.89 8.27
C ASP A 156 6.48 21.22 6.97
N ALA A 157 7.12 20.11 6.58
CA ALA A 157 6.83 19.38 5.36
C ALA A 157 6.98 17.86 5.50
N VAL A 158 6.27 17.11 4.67
CA VAL A 158 6.28 15.64 4.64
C VAL A 158 6.46 15.15 3.20
N LEU A 159 7.55 14.42 2.98
CA LEU A 159 7.76 13.64 1.77
C LEU A 159 7.35 12.18 2.03
N ASP A 160 6.29 11.72 1.39
CA ASP A 160 5.77 10.37 1.59
C ASP A 160 6.22 9.45 0.45
N MET A 161 7.08 8.49 0.78
CA MET A 161 7.58 7.49 -0.17
C MET A 161 6.73 6.21 -0.19
N THR A 162 5.79 6.05 0.75
CA THR A 162 4.93 4.86 0.79
C THR A 162 3.91 4.90 -0.33
N SER A 163 3.70 3.78 -1.03
CA SER A 163 2.58 3.65 -1.98
C SER A 163 1.32 3.08 -1.34
N GLU A 164 1.46 2.32 -0.26
CA GLU A 164 0.40 1.50 0.32
C GLU A 164 -0.65 2.30 1.09
N TRP A 165 -0.24 3.42 1.69
CA TRP A 165 -1.03 4.18 2.65
C TRP A 165 -1.52 5.50 2.07
N GLN A 166 -2.67 5.97 2.54
CA GLN A 166 -3.13 7.32 2.24
C GLN A 166 -2.42 8.36 3.11
N LYS A 167 -2.46 9.63 2.67
CA LYS A 167 -2.05 10.76 3.49
C LYS A 167 -2.72 10.69 4.86
N SER A 168 -1.91 10.68 5.91
CA SER A 168 -2.40 10.72 7.29
C SER A 168 -3.09 12.06 7.58
N ARG A 169 -4.16 12.00 8.40
CA ARG A 169 -4.83 13.19 8.91
C ARG A 169 -3.89 14.13 9.68
N TYR A 170 -2.86 13.58 10.32
CA TYR A 170 -1.88 14.37 11.09
C TYR A 170 -0.90 15.14 10.20
N ALA A 171 -0.75 14.74 8.93
CA ALA A 171 0.02 15.44 7.92
C ALA A 171 -0.86 16.36 7.05
N ALA A 172 -2.18 16.45 7.30
CA ALA A 172 -3.09 17.29 6.56
C ALA A 172 -2.67 18.78 6.51
N PRO A 173 -2.26 19.42 7.61
CA PRO A 173 -1.91 20.85 7.60
C PRO A 173 -0.53 21.16 7.01
N LEU A 174 0.26 20.13 6.68
CA LEU A 174 1.65 20.29 6.24
C LEU A 174 1.78 20.27 4.72
N SER A 175 2.83 20.92 4.22
CA SER A 175 3.28 20.80 2.84
C SER A 175 3.61 19.33 2.57
N TYR A 176 2.89 18.69 1.65
CA TYR A 176 2.93 17.25 1.45
C TYR A 176 3.18 16.92 -0.01
N GLN A 177 4.10 16.00 -0.26
CA GLN A 177 4.35 15.43 -1.59
C GLN A 177 4.52 13.92 -1.49
N ALA A 178 3.77 13.17 -2.30
CA ALA A 178 3.92 11.72 -2.41
C ALA A 178 4.81 11.33 -3.59
N CYS A 179 5.81 10.49 -3.31
CA CYS A 179 6.65 9.80 -4.28
C CYS A 179 6.46 8.29 -4.10
N PRO A 180 5.32 7.71 -4.56
CA PRO A 180 4.92 6.36 -4.20
C PRO A 180 5.91 5.31 -4.72
N GLN A 181 6.50 4.55 -3.81
CA GLN A 181 7.41 3.45 -4.07
C GLN A 181 6.84 2.14 -3.55
N MET A 182 7.12 1.04 -4.25
CA MET A 182 6.76 -0.30 -3.82
C MET A 182 7.66 -0.71 -2.64
N ASP A 183 7.08 -1.29 -1.60
CA ASP A 183 7.87 -1.84 -0.49
C ASP A 183 8.74 -3.03 -1.00
N LEU A 184 9.83 -3.34 -0.29
CA LEU A 184 10.78 -4.42 -0.57
C LEU A 184 11.62 -4.30 -1.86
N LEU A 185 11.36 -3.32 -2.74
CA LEU A 185 12.19 -3.03 -3.91
C LEU A 185 13.03 -1.78 -3.71
N ALA A 186 14.28 -1.86 -4.15
CA ALA A 186 15.13 -0.68 -4.26
C ALA A 186 14.53 0.30 -5.28
N PRO A 187 14.55 1.62 -4.98
CA PRO A 187 14.08 2.61 -5.93
C PRO A 187 14.99 2.61 -7.15
N ASP A 188 14.37 2.80 -8.32
CA ASP A 188 15.13 3.12 -9.53
C ASP A 188 15.80 4.49 -9.40
N VAL A 189 16.88 4.71 -10.13
CA VAL A 189 17.68 5.96 -10.07
C VAL A 189 16.80 7.17 -10.40
N GLU A 190 15.97 7.08 -11.44
CA GLU A 190 15.03 8.15 -11.80
C GLU A 190 14.00 8.43 -10.69
N ALA A 191 13.58 7.40 -9.96
CA ALA A 191 12.63 7.56 -8.86
C ALA A 191 13.30 8.22 -7.66
N LEU A 192 14.57 7.87 -7.39
CA LEU A 192 15.39 8.49 -6.36
C LEU A 192 15.67 9.96 -6.67
N GLU A 193 16.06 10.30 -7.91
CA GLU A 193 16.25 11.68 -8.34
C GLU A 193 14.97 12.51 -8.17
N ARG A 194 13.82 11.97 -8.58
CA ARG A 194 12.52 12.62 -8.36
C ARG A 194 12.21 12.85 -6.89
N ALA A 195 12.52 11.89 -6.03
CA ALA A 195 12.33 12.02 -4.59
C ALA A 195 13.26 13.09 -3.97
N VAL A 196 14.52 13.16 -4.41
CA VAL A 196 15.47 14.18 -3.97
C VAL A 196 15.06 15.58 -4.46
N LEU A 197 14.60 15.71 -5.70
CA LEU A 197 14.07 16.97 -6.23
C LEU A 197 12.83 17.43 -5.45
N ALA A 198 11.90 16.52 -5.17
CA ALA A 198 10.74 16.78 -4.32
C ALA A 198 11.16 17.23 -2.92
N LEU A 199 12.14 16.56 -2.32
CA LEU A 199 12.70 16.93 -1.02
C LEU A 199 13.26 18.36 -1.02
N ASN A 200 14.03 18.71 -2.05
CA ASN A 200 14.61 20.04 -2.17
C ASN A 200 13.56 21.14 -2.38
N GLN A 201 12.46 20.84 -3.08
CA GLN A 201 11.34 21.77 -3.26
C GLN A 201 10.55 22.00 -1.96
N LEU A 202 10.46 20.98 -1.12
CA LEU A 202 9.81 21.08 0.20
C LEU A 202 10.65 21.82 1.23
N LYS A 203 11.95 22.00 1.00
CA LYS A 203 12.86 22.69 1.90
C LYS A 203 12.64 24.21 1.81
N PRO A 204 12.24 24.91 2.89
CA PRO A 204 12.13 26.37 2.86
C PRO A 204 13.49 27.03 2.67
N ALA A 205 13.53 28.15 1.95
CA ALA A 205 14.75 28.90 1.61
C ALA A 205 15.50 29.55 2.81
N GLY A 206 15.17 29.25 4.07
CA GLY A 206 15.86 29.87 5.21
C GLY A 206 15.30 29.62 6.62
N GLY A 207 14.60 28.53 6.89
CA GLY A 207 13.95 28.29 8.20
C GLY A 207 14.34 26.95 8.83
N ARG A 208 14.48 26.92 10.16
CA ARG A 208 14.71 25.71 10.97
C ARG A 208 13.75 24.60 10.52
N ILE A 209 14.31 23.41 10.38
CA ILE A 209 13.67 22.31 9.67
C ILE A 209 12.98 21.41 10.71
N GLY A 210 11.66 21.37 10.72
CA GLY A 210 10.91 20.41 11.52
C GLY A 210 10.86 19.00 10.90
N PRO A 211 10.51 17.93 11.67
CA PRO A 211 10.44 16.52 11.30
C PRO A 211 9.94 16.13 9.92
N LEU A 212 10.85 16.09 8.95
CA LEU A 212 10.62 15.25 7.78
C LEU A 212 10.29 13.83 8.28
N CYS A 213 9.15 13.27 7.89
CA CYS A 213 8.87 11.85 8.09
C CYS A 213 8.87 11.25 6.69
N SER A 214 10.05 10.89 6.20
CA SER A 214 10.11 9.95 5.09
C SER A 214 9.72 8.58 5.65
N GLY A 215 8.48 8.18 5.39
CA GLY A 215 8.01 6.82 5.63
C GLY A 215 8.66 5.88 4.63
N VAL A 216 9.93 5.56 4.84
CA VAL A 216 10.60 4.47 4.14
C VAL A 216 10.71 3.33 5.13
N ILE A 217 9.71 2.44 5.11
CA ILE A 217 10.00 1.05 5.41
C ILE A 217 10.63 0.54 4.12
N SER A 218 11.96 0.49 4.09
CA SER A 218 12.68 -0.37 3.15
C SER A 218 13.59 -1.19 4.03
N GLN A 219 13.06 -2.32 4.46
CA GLN A 219 13.84 -3.33 5.14
C GLN A 219 14.73 -3.98 4.07
N CYS A 220 15.92 -3.44 3.86
CA CYS A 220 17.00 -4.17 3.23
C CYS A 220 17.86 -4.79 4.32
N ASP A 221 17.40 -5.90 4.92
CA ASP A 221 18.31 -6.84 5.54
C ASP A 221 18.95 -7.67 4.43
N ARG A 222 20.14 -7.24 4.01
CA ARG A 222 21.12 -8.14 3.41
C ARG A 222 22.50 -7.69 3.87
N ARG A 223 22.96 -8.28 4.98
CA ARG A 223 24.38 -8.39 5.39
C ARG A 223 25.27 -7.26 4.90
N GLY A 224 25.46 -6.24 5.72
CA GLY A 224 26.53 -5.26 5.57
C GLY A 224 27.22 -5.07 6.90
N SER A 225 28.15 -5.97 7.25
CA SER A 225 29.14 -5.66 8.26
C SER A 225 29.95 -4.46 7.77
N LEU A 226 29.82 -3.32 8.46
CA LEU A 226 30.90 -2.34 8.49
C LEU A 226 31.80 -2.79 9.64
N VAL A 227 32.81 -3.56 9.28
CA VAL A 227 34.09 -3.57 10.00
C VAL A 227 34.82 -2.34 9.49
N ASP A 228 35.16 -1.48 10.45
CA ASP A 228 36.15 -0.38 10.47
C ASP A 228 36.11 0.70 9.36
#